data_AF-A0A749G318-F1
#
_entry.id   AF-A0A749G318-F1
#
_cell.length_a   1.000
_cell.length_b   1.000
_cell.length_c   1.000
_cell.angle_alpha   90.00
_cell.angle_beta   90.00
_cell.angle_gamma   90.00
#
_symmetry.space_group_name_H-M   'P 1'
#
loop_
_entity.id
_entity.type
_entity.pdbx_description
1 polymer ?
#
loop_
_entity_poly.entity_id
_entity_poly.type
_entity_poly.pdbx_seq_one_letter_code
_entity_poly.pdbx_strand_id
1 'polypeptide(L)'
;TWPLNQFDPLTCTPALLNLLAYDRDISRFDGEPLELFRRRVAYAFVNARDAGSVEGFISIFERLGIGYVELMERQPGIDWDVIQVRVTDSQIATNTQLMIQIIRQYGRTCRRYQFEVITSERLTIRAGWDQGEYVVYPAALSGTETSSATYSAGL
;
A
#
# COMPACT_ATOMS: atom_id res chain seq x y z
N THR A 1 22.12 -25.30 -22.76
CA THR A 1 22.35 -26.66 -22.25
C THR A 1 21.44 -26.91 -21.05
N TRP A 2 20.57 -27.93 -21.11
CA TRP A 2 19.51 -28.21 -20.12
C TRP A 2 19.97 -28.31 -18.63
N PRO A 3 21.18 -28.83 -18.30
CA PRO A 3 21.62 -28.94 -16.90
C PRO A 3 21.89 -27.58 -16.23
N LEU A 4 22.35 -26.58 -16.98
CA LEU A 4 22.70 -25.28 -16.43
C LEU A 4 21.44 -24.49 -16.01
N ASN A 5 20.34 -24.68 -16.74
CA ASN A 5 19.06 -24.03 -16.46
C ASN A 5 18.39 -24.54 -15.17
N GLN A 6 18.86 -25.67 -14.60
CA GLN A 6 18.35 -26.15 -13.32
C GLN A 6 18.84 -25.28 -12.14
N PHE A 7 19.94 -24.54 -12.28
CA PHE A 7 20.40 -23.64 -11.22
C PHE A 7 19.55 -22.37 -11.08
N ASP A 8 18.76 -22.01 -12.09
CA ASP A 8 17.87 -20.86 -12.03
C ASP A 8 16.58 -21.21 -11.25
N PRO A 9 16.35 -20.58 -10.07
CA PRO A 9 15.14 -20.83 -9.27
C PRO A 9 13.84 -20.51 -9.99
N LEU A 10 13.85 -19.64 -11.01
CA LEU A 10 12.64 -19.25 -11.73
C LEU A 10 12.16 -20.32 -12.71
N THR A 11 13.06 -21.16 -13.23
CA THR A 11 12.73 -22.17 -14.25
C THR A 11 12.88 -23.61 -13.78
N CYS A 12 13.53 -23.85 -12.65
CA CYS A 12 13.84 -25.20 -12.19
C CYS A 12 12.61 -26.02 -11.78
N THR A 13 12.82 -27.34 -11.70
CA THR A 13 11.78 -28.26 -11.23
C THR A 13 11.45 -28.03 -9.74
N PRO A 14 10.21 -28.25 -9.27
CA PRO A 14 9.83 -28.00 -7.87
C PRO A 14 10.65 -28.78 -6.83
N ALA A 15 11.10 -30.00 -7.18
CA ALA A 15 11.94 -30.80 -6.28
C ALA A 15 13.30 -30.14 -6.05
N LEU A 16 13.93 -29.65 -7.12
CA LEU A 16 15.21 -28.96 -7.02
C LEU A 16 15.06 -27.56 -6.41
N LEU A 17 13.92 -26.90 -6.63
CA LEU A 17 13.58 -25.64 -5.98
C LEU A 17 13.56 -25.76 -4.46
N ASN A 18 13.04 -26.85 -3.91
CA ASN A 18 13.06 -27.09 -2.46
C ASN A 18 14.49 -27.23 -1.90
N LEU A 19 15.38 -27.89 -2.66
CA LEU A 19 16.78 -27.99 -2.28
C LEU A 19 17.48 -26.62 -2.32
N LEU A 20 17.20 -25.83 -3.36
CA LEU A 20 17.69 -24.46 -3.51
C LEU A 20 17.13 -23.51 -2.44
N ALA A 21 15.91 -23.76 -1.97
CA ALA A 21 15.30 -23.00 -0.89
C ALA A 21 15.95 -23.32 0.45
N TYR A 22 16.25 -24.60 0.70
CA TYR A 22 16.97 -25.04 1.90
C TYR A 22 18.35 -24.39 2.01
N ASP A 23 19.14 -24.38 0.92
CA ASP A 23 20.45 -23.72 0.86
C ASP A 23 20.38 -22.21 1.19
N ARG A 24 19.26 -21.57 0.84
CA ARG A 24 19.03 -20.13 1.03
C ARG A 24 18.22 -19.79 2.28
N ASP A 25 18.02 -20.74 3.19
CA ASP A 25 17.24 -20.58 4.42
C ASP A 25 15.81 -20.05 4.17
N ILE A 26 15.13 -20.57 3.16
CA ILE A 26 13.75 -20.21 2.83
C ILE A 26 12.82 -21.38 3.12
N SER A 27 11.93 -21.17 4.08
CA SER A 27 10.82 -22.08 4.36
C SER A 27 9.59 -21.74 3.52
N ARG A 28 8.96 -22.80 3.00
CA ARG A 28 7.67 -22.72 2.31
C ARG A 28 6.54 -22.67 3.34
N PHE A 29 5.57 -21.79 3.14
CA PHE A 29 4.37 -21.75 4.00
C PHE A 29 3.17 -22.44 3.33
N ASP A 30 2.16 -22.76 4.14
CA ASP A 30 0.97 -23.49 3.70
C ASP A 30 0.19 -22.68 2.66
N GLY A 31 -0.07 -23.29 1.50
CA GLY A 31 -0.81 -22.65 0.41
C GLY A 31 -0.02 -21.63 -0.42
N GLU A 32 1.30 -21.55 -0.26
CA GLU A 32 2.13 -20.61 -1.03
C GLU A 32 2.10 -20.91 -2.55
N PRO A 33 1.75 -19.91 -3.39
CA PRO A 33 1.83 -20.03 -4.84
C PRO A 33 3.26 -20.30 -5.31
N LEU A 34 3.43 -21.18 -6.30
CA LEU A 34 4.75 -21.59 -6.78
C LEU A 34 5.57 -20.41 -7.32
N GLU A 35 4.93 -19.48 -8.02
CA GLU A 35 5.58 -18.26 -8.55
C GLU A 35 6.18 -17.40 -7.44
N LEU A 36 5.45 -17.25 -6.32
CA LEU A 36 5.90 -16.45 -5.19
C LEU A 36 7.07 -17.13 -4.48
N PHE A 37 6.99 -18.45 -4.29
CA PHE A 37 8.07 -19.24 -3.73
C PHE A 37 9.36 -19.14 -4.58
N ARG A 38 9.24 -19.23 -5.91
CA ARG A 38 10.36 -19.06 -6.84
C ARG A 38 11.02 -17.69 -6.70
N ARG A 39 10.24 -16.61 -6.64
CA ARG A 39 10.77 -15.25 -6.46
C ARG A 39 11.49 -15.08 -5.12
N ARG A 40 10.95 -15.64 -4.03
CA ARG A 40 11.64 -15.62 -2.72
C ARG A 40 13.01 -16.30 -2.81
N VAL A 41 13.07 -17.49 -3.41
CA VAL A 41 14.33 -18.24 -3.57
C VAL A 41 15.31 -17.50 -4.48
N ALA A 42 14.83 -16.90 -5.57
CA ALA A 42 15.67 -16.12 -6.49
C ALA A 42 16.29 -14.89 -5.82
N TYR A 43 15.51 -14.14 -5.05
CA TYR A 43 15.94 -12.87 -4.44
C TYR A 43 16.46 -13.02 -3.00
N ALA A 44 16.62 -14.24 -2.48
CA ALA A 44 16.96 -14.50 -1.08
C ALA A 44 18.19 -13.71 -0.60
N PHE A 45 19.27 -13.75 -1.37
CA PHE A 45 20.53 -13.10 -1.00
C PHE A 45 20.42 -11.56 -0.99
N VAL A 46 19.75 -10.99 -1.99
CA VAL A 46 19.58 -9.53 -2.07
C VAL A 46 18.66 -9.06 -0.94
N ASN A 47 17.61 -9.82 -0.65
CA ASN A 47 16.69 -9.53 0.44
C ASN A 47 17.37 -9.67 1.82
N ALA A 48 18.23 -10.67 2.00
CA ALA A 48 19.01 -10.83 3.23
C ALA A 48 19.98 -9.67 3.45
N ARG A 49 20.59 -9.13 2.37
CA ARG A 49 21.47 -7.96 2.45
C ARG A 49 20.72 -6.69 2.85
N ASP A 50 19.52 -6.51 2.32
CA ASP A 50 18.74 -5.29 2.53
C ASP A 50 17.91 -5.34 3.84
N ALA A 51 17.89 -6.49 4.52
CA ALA A 51 17.16 -6.71 5.77
C ALA A 51 17.54 -5.73 6.89
N GLY A 52 16.58 -5.43 7.77
CA GLY A 52 16.80 -4.59 8.96
C GLY A 52 16.83 -3.08 8.72
N SER A 53 16.79 -2.62 7.46
CA SER A 53 16.64 -1.21 7.09
C SER A 53 15.22 -0.91 6.59
N VAL A 54 14.76 0.34 6.76
CA VAL A 54 13.43 0.77 6.28
C VAL A 54 13.34 0.69 4.75
N GLU A 55 14.31 1.27 4.04
CA GLU A 55 14.37 1.27 2.57
C GLU A 55 14.51 -0.13 1.99
N GLY A 56 15.32 -0.96 2.64
CA GLY A 56 15.49 -2.36 2.24
C GLY A 56 14.23 -3.17 2.43
N PHE A 57 13.47 -2.93 3.50
CA PHE A 57 12.19 -3.58 3.70
C PHE A 57 11.19 -3.19 2.60
N ILE A 58 11.10 -1.90 2.22
CA ILE A 58 10.27 -1.46 1.08
C ILE A 58 10.69 -2.19 -0.22
N SER A 59 12.00 -2.29 -0.46
CA SER A 59 12.55 -2.97 -1.64
C SER A 59 12.23 -4.48 -1.66
N ILE A 60 12.23 -5.14 -0.51
CA ILE A 60 11.86 -6.56 -0.39
C ILE A 60 10.39 -6.76 -0.81
N PHE A 61 9.49 -5.89 -0.38
CA PHE A 61 8.07 -5.99 -0.71
C PHE A 61 7.83 -5.77 -2.21
N GLU A 62 8.47 -4.76 -2.79
CA GLU A 62 8.42 -4.49 -4.23
C GLU A 62 8.91 -5.69 -5.06
N ARG A 63 10.06 -6.27 -4.68
CA ARG A 63 10.64 -7.47 -5.34
C ARG A 63 9.80 -8.72 -5.18
N LEU A 64 8.94 -8.80 -4.16
CA LEU A 64 7.98 -9.87 -3.96
C LEU A 64 6.61 -9.54 -4.58
N GLY A 65 6.46 -8.37 -5.21
CA GLY A 65 5.21 -7.95 -5.85
C GLY A 65 4.08 -7.71 -4.86
N ILE A 66 4.43 -7.50 -3.60
CA ILE A 66 3.51 -6.99 -2.59
C ILE A 66 3.52 -5.48 -2.81
N GLY A 67 2.35 -4.87 -2.98
CA GLY A 67 2.27 -3.46 -3.40
C GLY A 67 2.70 -2.49 -2.29
N TYR A 68 2.02 -1.35 -2.22
CA TYR A 68 2.45 -0.25 -1.35
C TYR A 68 2.54 -0.61 0.14
N VAL A 69 3.71 -0.37 0.73
CA VAL A 69 4.01 -0.56 2.16
C VAL A 69 4.75 0.67 2.70
N GLU A 70 4.35 1.16 3.86
CA GLU A 70 5.10 2.17 4.61
C GLU A 70 5.55 1.59 5.95
N LEU A 71 6.76 1.96 6.37
CA LEU A 71 7.27 1.61 7.69
C LEU A 71 7.45 2.90 8.49
N MET A 72 6.79 2.94 9.63
CA MET A 72 6.90 4.05 10.57
C MET A 72 7.61 3.59 11.83
N GLU A 73 8.77 4.16 12.06
CA GLU A 73 9.52 3.99 13.30
C GLU A 73 9.34 5.23 14.20
N ARG A 74 9.46 5.03 15.52
CA ARG A 74 9.56 6.12 16.52
C ARG A 74 8.40 7.13 16.48
N GLN A 75 7.18 6.62 16.32
CA GLN A 75 5.99 7.46 16.35
C GLN A 75 5.71 7.96 17.78
N PRO A 76 5.19 9.19 17.94
CA PRO A 76 4.83 9.71 19.24
C PRO A 76 3.67 8.91 19.84
N GLY A 77 3.77 8.57 21.13
CA GLY A 77 2.72 7.84 21.85
C GLY A 77 2.78 6.31 21.72
N ILE A 78 3.83 5.77 21.09
CA ILE A 78 4.06 4.32 20.94
C ILE A 78 5.43 3.96 21.52
N ASP A 79 5.55 2.73 22.05
CA ASP A 79 6.83 2.20 22.53
C ASP A 79 7.92 2.26 21.45
N TRP A 80 9.14 2.61 21.85
CA TRP A 80 10.27 2.80 20.93
C TRP A 80 10.68 1.55 20.14
N ASP A 81 10.26 0.37 20.58
CA ASP A 81 10.57 -0.93 19.97
C ASP A 81 9.48 -1.42 19.01
N VAL A 82 8.36 -0.70 18.90
CA VAL A 82 7.28 -1.02 17.97
C VAL A 82 7.52 -0.31 16.62
N ILE A 83 7.50 -1.11 15.55
CA ILE A 83 7.55 -0.65 14.16
C ILE A 83 6.16 -0.87 13.57
N GLN A 84 5.53 0.21 13.10
CA GLN A 84 4.25 0.14 12.43
C GLN A 84 4.46 -0.12 10.95
N VAL A 85 3.84 -1.18 10.44
CA VAL A 85 3.86 -1.54 9.02
C VAL A 85 2.48 -1.23 8.46
N ARG A 86 2.41 -0.16 7.66
CA ARG A 86 1.18 0.26 7.02
C ARG A 86 1.04 -0.39 5.66
N VAL A 87 -0.12 -0.98 5.42
CA VAL A 87 -0.43 -1.73 4.19
C VAL A 87 -1.88 -1.55 3.80
N THR A 88 -2.20 -1.75 2.53
CA THR A 88 -3.58 -1.61 2.04
C THR A 88 -4.43 -2.84 2.36
N ASP A 89 -5.73 -2.65 2.55
CA ASP A 89 -6.68 -3.71 2.96
C ASP A 89 -6.69 -4.92 2.01
N SER A 90 -6.60 -4.68 0.70
CA SER A 90 -6.55 -5.74 -0.32
C SER A 90 -5.32 -6.65 -0.21
N GLN A 91 -4.22 -6.16 0.38
CA GLN A 91 -2.96 -6.89 0.52
C GLN A 91 -2.93 -7.75 1.78
N ILE A 92 -3.44 -7.25 2.91
CA ILE A 92 -3.51 -8.02 4.16
C ILE A 92 -4.38 -9.25 3.96
N ALA A 93 -5.60 -9.07 3.43
CA ALA A 93 -6.59 -10.15 3.33
C ALA A 93 -6.07 -11.37 2.55
N THR A 94 -5.20 -11.15 1.55
CA THR A 94 -4.69 -12.22 0.70
C THR A 94 -3.39 -12.84 1.23
N ASN A 95 -2.55 -12.07 1.95
CA ASN A 95 -1.15 -12.42 2.17
C ASN A 95 -0.67 -12.36 3.63
N THR A 96 -1.55 -12.42 4.64
CA THR A 96 -1.17 -12.36 6.07
C THR A 96 -0.03 -13.32 6.44
N GLN A 97 -0.09 -14.58 5.98
CA GLN A 97 0.96 -15.58 6.27
C GLN A 97 2.31 -15.17 5.70
N LEU A 98 2.33 -14.67 4.46
CA LEU A 98 3.54 -14.18 3.81
C LEU A 98 4.15 -12.99 4.58
N MET A 99 3.32 -12.05 5.03
CA MET A 99 3.80 -10.89 5.79
C MET A 99 4.46 -11.30 7.10
N ILE A 100 3.85 -12.24 7.83
CA ILE A 100 4.42 -12.79 9.06
C ILE A 100 5.77 -13.48 8.77
N GLN A 101 5.87 -14.25 7.69
CA GLN A 101 7.11 -14.91 7.30
C GLN A 101 8.22 -13.91 6.91
N ILE A 102 7.88 -12.85 6.17
CA ILE A 102 8.84 -11.80 5.80
C ILE A 102 9.37 -11.09 7.04
N ILE A 103 8.51 -10.76 8.00
CA ILE A 103 8.94 -10.14 9.26
C ILE A 103 9.82 -11.09 10.07
N ARG A 104 9.52 -12.38 10.09
CA ARG A 104 10.36 -13.37 10.79
C ARG A 104 11.74 -13.51 10.15
N GLN A 105 11.83 -13.51 8.83
CA GLN A 105 13.09 -13.74 8.12
C GLN A 105 13.95 -12.47 7.99
N TYR A 106 13.34 -11.33 7.70
CA TYR A 106 14.03 -10.10 7.32
C TYR A 106 13.75 -8.92 8.27
N GLY A 107 12.93 -9.15 9.29
CA GLY A 107 12.66 -8.17 10.33
C GLY A 107 13.91 -7.86 11.15
N ARG A 108 13.93 -6.66 11.71
CA ARG A 108 14.97 -6.22 12.61
C ARG A 108 14.83 -6.96 13.93
N THR A 109 15.95 -7.44 14.45
CA THR A 109 16.00 -8.17 15.71
C THR A 109 15.52 -7.30 16.88
N CYS A 110 14.89 -7.93 17.86
CA CYS A 110 14.38 -7.28 19.08
C CYS A 110 13.42 -6.10 18.82
N ARG A 111 12.57 -6.21 17.79
CA ARG A 111 11.50 -5.22 17.47
C ARG A 111 10.15 -5.91 17.37
N ARG A 112 9.10 -5.20 17.80
CA ARG A 112 7.71 -5.65 17.71
C ARG A 112 7.07 -5.02 16.48
N TYR A 113 6.48 -5.83 15.61
CA TYR A 113 5.84 -5.35 14.38
C TYR A 113 4.33 -5.31 14.56
N GLN A 114 3.72 -4.15 14.30
CA GLN A 114 2.27 -3.98 14.32
C GLN A 114 1.79 -3.63 12.93
N PHE A 115 0.79 -4.35 12.43
CA PHE A 115 0.14 -4.04 11.16
C PHE A 115 -0.91 -2.95 11.37
N GLU A 116 -0.87 -1.95 10.51
CA GLU A 116 -1.89 -0.92 10.40
C GLU A 116 -2.45 -0.96 8.97
N VAL A 117 -3.77 -1.07 8.86
CA VAL A 117 -4.42 -1.17 7.56
C VAL A 117 -4.85 0.23 7.11
N ILE A 118 -4.37 0.64 5.94
CA ILE A 118 -4.86 1.83 5.25
C ILE A 118 -6.01 1.42 4.35
N THR A 119 -7.23 1.83 4.72
CA THR A 119 -8.40 1.75 3.86
C THR A 119 -8.50 3.03 3.04
N SER A 120 -8.33 2.93 1.72
CA SER A 120 -8.57 4.07 0.83
C SER A 120 -10.01 4.06 0.34
N GLU A 121 -10.76 5.11 0.69
CA GLU A 121 -12.10 5.32 0.16
C GLU A 121 -12.09 6.36 -0.96
N ARG A 122 -12.86 6.10 -2.02
CA ARG A 122 -12.97 7.00 -3.17
C ARG A 122 -14.04 8.07 -2.89
N LEU A 123 -13.62 9.25 -2.44
CA LEU A 123 -14.51 10.41 -2.31
C LEU A 123 -14.73 11.05 -3.69
N THR A 124 -15.99 11.13 -4.13
CA THR A 124 -16.36 11.87 -5.35
C THR A 124 -16.99 13.19 -4.97
N ILE A 125 -16.24 14.29 -5.14
CA ILE A 125 -16.77 15.65 -4.93
C ILE A 125 -17.35 16.13 -6.25
N ARG A 126 -18.65 16.43 -6.27
CA ARG A 126 -19.29 17.15 -7.39
C ARG A 126 -19.34 18.63 -7.04
N ALA A 127 -18.65 19.45 -7.82
CA ALA A 127 -18.81 20.90 -7.74
C ALA A 127 -20.08 21.29 -8.53
N GLY A 128 -21.04 21.92 -7.86
CA GLY A 128 -22.18 22.59 -8.48
C GLY A 128 -22.03 24.10 -8.32
N TRP A 129 -22.44 24.87 -9.31
CA TRP A 129 -22.65 26.30 -9.15
C TRP A 129 -24.13 26.53 -8.83
N ASP A 130 -24.41 27.43 -7.89
CA ASP A 130 -25.75 27.97 -7.68
C ASP A 130 -25.75 29.41 -8.18
N GLN A 131 -26.50 29.68 -9.24
CA GLN A 131 -26.73 31.02 -9.75
C GLN A 131 -27.92 31.60 -8.98
N GLY A 132 -27.69 31.98 -7.73
CA GLY A 132 -28.70 32.65 -6.91
C GLY A 132 -29.03 34.01 -7.51
N GLU A 133 -30.22 34.17 -8.09
CA GLU A 133 -30.72 35.46 -8.57
C GLU A 133 -31.24 36.27 -7.38
N TYR A 134 -30.64 37.44 -7.13
CA TYR A 134 -31.09 38.36 -6.09
C TYR A 134 -32.21 39.24 -6.64
N VAL A 135 -33.47 38.93 -6.27
CA VAL A 135 -34.65 39.71 -6.66
C VAL A 135 -35.13 40.55 -5.48
N VAL A 136 -35.18 41.88 -5.65
CA VAL A 136 -35.75 42.82 -4.68
C VAL A 136 -37.10 43.30 -5.17
N TYR A 137 -38.14 43.07 -4.37
CA TYR A 137 -39.46 43.68 -4.58
C TYR A 137 -39.60 44.91 -3.67
N PRO A 138 -39.55 46.15 -4.20
CA PRO A 138 -39.90 47.32 -3.42
C PRO A 138 -41.43 47.40 -3.26
N ALA A 139 -41.90 47.63 -2.03
CA ALA A 139 -43.30 47.97 -1.80
C ALA A 139 -43.51 49.46 -2.08
N ALA A 140 -44.38 49.79 -3.04
CA ALA A 140 -44.77 51.16 -3.35
C ALA A 140 -45.92 51.61 -2.43
N LEU A 141 -45.83 52.82 -1.86
CA LEU A 141 -46.98 53.50 -1.28
C LEU A 141 -47.89 53.98 -2.42
N SER A 142 -49.19 53.69 -2.31
CA SER A 142 -50.23 53.97 -3.30
C SER A 142 -50.19 55.43 -3.79
N GLY A 143 -49.62 55.67 -4.98
CA GLY A 143 -49.72 56.97 -5.65
C GLY A 143 -48.65 57.31 -6.68
N THR A 144 -47.56 56.55 -6.80
CA THR A 144 -46.49 56.89 -7.75
C THR A 144 -46.07 55.65 -8.53
N GLU A 145 -46.47 55.59 -9.81
CA GLU A 145 -45.99 54.57 -10.74
C GLU A 145 -44.53 54.86 -11.12
N THR A 146 -43.65 53.87 -10.97
CA THR A 146 -42.33 53.90 -11.58
C THR A 146 -41.99 52.53 -12.17
N SER A 147 -41.54 52.54 -13.43
CA SER A 147 -41.15 51.35 -14.20
C SER A 147 -40.14 50.47 -13.48
N SER A 148 -40.34 49.15 -13.56
CA SER A 148 -39.39 48.14 -13.07
C SER A 148 -38.02 48.34 -13.70
N ALA A 149 -37.05 48.78 -12.93
CA ALA A 149 -35.66 48.90 -13.38
C ALA A 149 -34.89 47.65 -12.95
N THR A 150 -34.44 46.87 -13.94
CA THR A 150 -33.51 45.75 -13.75
C THR A 150 -32.10 46.31 -13.71
N TYR A 151 -31.40 46.13 -12.58
CA TYR A 151 -29.99 46.50 -12.46
C TYR A 151 -29.16 45.21 -12.40
N SER A 152 -28.31 44.99 -13.40
CA SER A 152 -27.32 43.92 -13.39
C SER A 152 -25.95 44.48 -13.01
N ALA A 153 -25.30 43.87 -12.01
CA ALA A 153 -23.88 44.11 -11.76
C ALA A 153 -23.06 43.11 -12.57
N GLY A 154 -22.28 43.60 -13.53
CA GLY A 154 -21.23 42.83 -14.20
C GLY A 154 -19.88 43.02 -13.50
N LEU A 155 -19.05 41.99 -13.52
CA LEU A 155 -17.63 42.05 -13.14
C LEU A 155 -16.79 42.60 -14.29
#